data_AF-A0A3A0E7T3-F1
#
_entry.id   AF-A0A3A0E7T3-F1
#
_cell.length_a   1.000
_cell.length_b   1.000
_cell.length_c   1.000
_cell.angle_alpha   90.00
_cell.angle_beta   90.00
_cell.angle_gamma   90.00
#
_symmetry.space_group_name_H-M   'P 1'
#
loop_
_entity.id
_entity.type
_entity.pdbx_description
1 polymer ?
#
loop_
_entity_poly.entity_id
_entity_poly.type
_entity_poly.pdbx_seq_one_letter_code
_entity_poly.pdbx_strand_id
1 'polypeptide(L)' 'MGQILHGSATTTYAIRAAIQRSKAPLKALAAQYGLNQKTVAKWRKQAFVHDAPMGPKSALD' A
#
# COMPACT_ATOMS: atom_id res chain seq x y z
N MET A 1 -16.34 2.65 -3.48
CA MET A 1 -15.58 1.90 -2.45
C MET A 1 -15.66 0.41 -2.75
N GLY A 2 -14.91 -0.06 -3.75
CA GLY A 2 -14.91 -1.47 -4.15
C GLY A 2 -13.51 -1.88 -4.54
N GLN A 3 -12.62 -2.01 -3.55
CA GLN A 3 -11.36 -2.71 -3.81
C GLN A 3 -11.68 -4.20 -3.84
N ILE A 4 -11.63 -4.77 -5.04
CA ILE A 4 -11.58 -6.22 -5.21
C ILE A 4 -10.18 -6.65 -4.77
N LEU A 5 -10.05 -6.93 -3.48
CA LEU A 5 -8.85 -7.53 -2.92
C LEU A 5 -8.96 -9.04 -3.11
N HIS A 6 -7.96 -9.64 -3.76
CA HIS A 6 -7.81 -11.08 -3.77
C HIS A 6 -7.77 -11.60 -2.33
N GLY A 7 -8.34 -12.77 -2.02
CA GLY A 7 -8.43 -13.29 -0.64
C GLY A 7 -7.09 -13.50 0.10
N SER A 8 -5.97 -13.36 -0.61
CA SER A 8 -4.60 -13.43 -0.08
C SER A 8 -3.93 -12.04 0.07
N ALA A 9 -4.63 -10.96 -0.26
CA ALA A 9 -4.10 -9.60 -0.16
C ALA A 9 -4.05 -9.15 1.30
N THR A 10 -2.91 -9.36 1.94
CA THR A 10 -2.66 -8.95 3.34
C THR A 10 -2.67 -7.43 3.53
N THR A 11 -2.37 -6.66 2.48
CA THR A 11 -2.30 -5.19 2.54
C THR A 11 -3.54 -4.56 1.94
N THR A 12 -4.53 -4.29 2.79
CA THR A 12 -5.80 -3.66 2.40
C THR A 12 -5.65 -2.14 2.20
N TYR A 13 -6.64 -1.49 1.59
CA TYR A 13 -6.71 -0.02 1.52
C TYR A 13 -6.49 0.65 2.88
N ALA A 14 -7.14 0.15 3.92
CA ALA A 14 -7.09 0.74 5.25
C ALA A 14 -5.67 0.72 5.83
N ILE A 15 -4.94 -0.40 5.66
CA ILE A 15 -3.56 -0.53 6.12
C ILE A 15 -2.65 0.45 5.36
N ARG A 16 -2.84 0.59 4.04
CA ARG A 16 -2.06 1.52 3.21
C ARG A 16 -2.28 2.97 3.60
N ALA A 17 -3.55 3.36 3.81
CA ALA A 17 -3.91 4.69 4.26
C ALA A 17 -3.33 4.99 5.65
N ALA A 18 -3.38 4.01 6.56
CA ALA A 18 -2.81 4.15 7.91
C ALA A 18 -1.28 4.30 7.88
N ILE A 19 -0.59 3.54 7.02
CA ILE A 19 0.88 3.66 6.84
C ILE A 19 1.26 5.04 6.32
N GLN A 20 0.55 5.56 5.33
CA GLN A 20 0.84 6.89 4.76
C GLN A 20 0.59 8.03 5.76
N ARG A 21 -0.49 7.96 6.54
CA ARG A 21 -0.82 8.99 7.52
C ARG A 21 0.09 8.95 8.76
N SER A 22 0.67 7.79 9.06
CA SER A 22 1.44 7.59 10.28
C SER A 22 2.86 8.17 10.21
N LYS A 23 3.23 8.91 11.25
CA LYS A 23 4.62 9.36 11.53
C LYS A 23 5.44 8.33 12.31
N ALA A 24 4.84 7.20 12.70
CA ALA A 24 5.49 6.16 13.49
C ALA A 24 6.68 5.52 12.75
N PRO A 25 7.67 4.93 13.45
CA PRO A 25 8.78 4.26 12.79
C PRO A 25 8.31 3.02 12.00
N LEU A 26 9.03 2.70 10.93
CA LEU A 26 8.69 1.57 10.04
C LEU A 26 8.60 0.24 10.79
N LYS A 27 9.46 0.03 11.81
CA LYS A 27 9.47 -1.17 12.66
C LYS A 27 8.18 -1.33 13.46
N ALA A 28 7.63 -0.24 13.99
CA ALA A 28 6.38 -0.29 14.75
C ALA A 28 5.18 -0.61 13.85
N LEU A 29 5.11 0.02 12.68
CA LEU A 29 4.06 -0.26 11.69
C LEU A 29 4.17 -1.69 11.15
N ALA A 30 5.40 -2.18 10.91
CA ALA A 30 5.64 -3.57 10.50
C ALA A 30 5.12 -4.57 11.53
N ALA A 31 5.41 -4.36 12.81
CA ALA A 31 4.92 -5.22 13.90
C ALA A 31 3.39 -5.15 14.05
N GLN A 32 2.81 -3.94 13.99
CA GLN A 32 1.37 -3.72 14.15
C GLN A 32 0.54 -4.41 13.07
N TYR A 33 1.00 -4.39 11.81
CA TYR A 33 0.26 -4.95 10.68
C TYR A 33 0.79 -6.32 10.23
N GLY A 34 1.78 -6.90 10.92
CA GLY A 34 2.41 -8.17 10.51
C GLY A 34 3.10 -8.08 9.13
N LEU A 35 3.59 -6.91 8.76
CA LEU A 35 4.19 -6.64 7.44
C LEU A 35 5.71 -6.58 7.53
N ASN A 36 6.37 -6.84 6.40
CA ASN A 36 7.80 -6.56 6.27
C ASN A 36 8.03 -5.03 6.23
N GLN A 37 9.06 -4.54 6.92
CA GLN A 37 9.47 -3.13 6.91
C GLN A 37 9.67 -2.58 5.50
N LYS A 38 10.16 -3.40 4.54
CA LYS A 38 10.30 -2.99 3.13
C LYS A 38 8.96 -2.61 2.49
N THR A 39 7.89 -3.34 2.84
CA THR A 39 6.53 -3.10 2.36
C THR A 39 5.99 -1.80 2.95
N VAL A 40 6.20 -1.57 4.25
CA VAL A 40 5.83 -0.31 4.91
C VAL A 40 6.57 0.88 4.29
N ALA A 41 7.88 0.74 4.05
CA ALA A 41 8.68 1.79 3.43
C ALA A 41 8.19 2.12 2.02
N LYS A 42 7.86 1.10 1.22
CA LYS A 42 7.27 1.26 -0.11
C LYS A 42 5.97 2.06 -0.04
N TRP A 43 5.00 1.61 0.77
CA TRP A 43 3.69 2.26 0.87
C TRP A 43 3.77 3.69 1.42
N ARG A 44 4.71 3.98 2.33
CA ARG A 44 4.90 5.34 2.84
C ARG A 44 5.45 6.31 1.79
N LYS A 45 6.27 5.84 0.85
CA LYS A 45 6.80 6.66 -0.26
C LYS A 45 5.84 6.75 -1.44
N GLN A 46 4.83 5.90 -1.50
CA GLN A 46 3.91 5.83 -2.63
C GLN A 46 2.94 7.02 -2.59
N ALA A 47 2.70 7.68 -3.72
CA ALA A 47 1.83 8.86 -3.79
C ALA A 47 0.34 8.51 -3.67
N PHE A 48 -0.04 7.25 -3.90
CA PHE A 48 -1.44 6.80 -3.94
C PHE A 48 -1.63 5.57 -3.04
N VAL A 49 -2.79 5.53 -2.37
CA VAL A 49 -3.23 4.40 -1.52
C VAL A 49 -3.86 3.28 -2.36
N HIS A 50 -4.38 3.64 -3.53
CA HIS A 50 -4.99 2.70 -4.46
C HIS A 50 -3.92 1.96 -5.28
N ASP A 51 -4.22 0.73 -5.68
CA ASP A 51 -3.40 0.03 -6.66
C ASP A 51 -3.42 0.80 -7.98
N ALA A 52 -2.25 1.09 -8.52
CA ALA A 52 -2.16 1.66 -9.85
C ALA A 52 -2.62 0.59 -10.86
N PRO A 53 -3.40 0.94 -11.89
CA PRO A 53 -3.73 0.00 -12.95
C PRO A 53 -2.43 -0.53 -13.55
N MET A 54 -2.27 -1.85 -13.53
CA MET A 54 -1.15 -2.54 -14.17
C MET A 54 -1.52 -2.74 -15.64
N GLY A 55 -0.99 -1.88 -16.51
CA GLY A 55 -1.17 -1.94 -17.95
C GLY A 55 -0.26 -0.94 -18.65
N PRO A 56 0.09 -1.15 -19.93
CA PRO A 56 0.86 -0.17 -20.68
C PRO A 56 0.12 1.17 -20.61
N LYS A 57 0.80 2.23 -20.17
CA LYS A 57 0.34 3.60 -20.39
C LYS A 57 0.10 3.67 -21.89
N SER A 58 -1.14 3.85 -22.33
CA SER A 58 -1.46 4.01 -23.74
C SER A 58 -0.43 4.98 -24.32
N ALA A 59 0.42 4.47 -25.22
CA ALA A 59 1.15 5.31 -26.13
C ALA A 59 0.06 6.06 -26.88
N LEU A 60 -0.15 7.32 -26.53
CA LEU A 60 -0.97 8.21 -27.33
C LEU A 60 -0.11 8.49 -28.56
N ASP A 61 -0.63 8.03 -29.69
CA ASP A 61 -0.14 8.23 -31.06
C ASP A 61 0.23 9.69 -31.34
#